data_AF-A0A5E5BA37-F1
#
_entry.id   AF-A0A5E5BA37-F1
#
_cell.length_a   1.000
_cell.length_b   1.000
_cell.length_c   1.000
_cell.angle_alpha   90.00
_cell.angle_beta   90.00
_cell.angle_gamma   90.00
#
_symmetry.space_group_name_H-M   'P 1'
#
loop_
_entity.id
_entity.type
_entity.pdbx_description
1 polymer ?
#
loop_
_entity_poly.entity_id
_entity_poly.type
_entity_poly.pdbx_seq_one_letter_code
_entity_poly.pdbx_strand_id
1 'polypeptide(L)'
;MNNDKNDVQAGTGLALYGASADVLTRFRGWAAHLSPDERRRADAFSRPSDREDYVAAHILARVAAARITGRPDTPGPAARTYVLVQRCEQCGGAHGRPRLPAHPGLHVSLSHTRGAVAAACAIAPVGIDVEHWDEALAPDVDLPGLNERERKRLGAFASSACTHHAPSPRALAWLRLWTRKESLIKVGGTTLDEMSGIDLSALPMSEAPLRAWQRRVAHGVWAMTDWLDPALRVTGTVSSAGGVSVERIDA
;
A
#
# COMPACT_ATOMS: atom_id res chain seq x y z
N MET A 1 32.39 -12.64 28.44
CA MET A 1 30.97 -12.26 28.39
C MET A 1 30.78 -11.40 27.16
N ASN A 2 30.40 -12.03 26.04
CA ASN A 2 30.22 -11.36 24.76
C ASN A 2 28.76 -10.97 24.56
N ASN A 3 28.58 -9.75 24.07
CA ASN A 3 27.32 -9.13 23.71
C ASN A 3 26.56 -9.95 22.66
N ASP A 4 25.37 -10.44 23.02
CA ASP A 4 24.35 -10.81 22.05
C ASP A 4 23.74 -9.53 21.47
N LYS A 5 24.30 -9.10 20.34
CA LYS A 5 23.57 -8.23 19.42
C LYS A 5 22.43 -9.06 18.84
N ASN A 6 21.21 -8.63 19.11
CA ASN A 6 20.02 -9.03 18.37
C ASN A 6 20.27 -8.85 16.87
N ASP A 7 20.56 -9.95 16.21
CA ASP A 7 20.58 -10.05 14.76
C ASP A 7 19.11 -10.05 14.32
N VAL A 8 18.56 -8.85 14.13
CA VAL A 8 17.28 -8.67 13.46
C VAL A 8 17.49 -9.15 12.04
N GLN A 9 17.06 -10.37 11.73
CA GLN A 9 16.98 -10.87 10.35
C GLN A 9 16.44 -9.76 9.46
N ALA A 10 17.28 -9.27 8.55
CA ALA A 10 16.89 -8.26 7.57
C ALA A 10 15.63 -8.76 6.84
N GLY A 11 14.50 -8.12 7.10
CA GLY A 11 13.24 -8.48 6.45
C GLY A 11 13.38 -8.34 4.93
N THR A 12 12.87 -9.32 4.19
CA THR A 12 12.87 -9.32 2.71
C THR A 12 12.10 -8.13 2.11
N GLY A 13 11.23 -7.49 2.91
CA GLY A 13 10.58 -6.21 2.61
C GLY A 13 9.86 -5.62 3.81
N LEU A 14 9.57 -4.32 3.73
CA LEU A 14 8.88 -3.52 4.74
C LEU A 14 7.80 -2.69 4.05
N ALA A 15 6.59 -2.76 4.58
CA ALA A 15 5.48 -1.88 4.27
C ALA A 15 5.16 -1.01 5.50
N LEU A 16 4.97 0.26 5.26
CA LEU A 16 4.55 1.24 6.25
C LEU A 16 3.21 1.82 5.80
N TYR A 17 2.31 2.09 6.75
CA TYR A 17 1.06 2.80 6.48
C TYR A 17 0.68 3.73 7.64
N GLY A 18 -0.12 4.76 7.40
CA GLY A 18 -0.58 5.67 8.46
C GLY A 18 -1.46 6.79 7.92
N ALA A 19 -1.95 7.66 8.81
CA ALA A 19 -2.61 8.89 8.38
C ALA A 19 -1.59 9.83 7.71
N SER A 20 -2.00 10.52 6.65
CA SER A 20 -1.12 11.45 5.91
C SER A 20 -0.55 12.54 6.83
N ALA A 21 -1.38 13.09 7.72
CA ALA A 21 -0.97 14.11 8.68
C ALA A 21 0.10 13.61 9.67
N ASP A 22 -0.05 12.38 10.17
CA ASP A 22 0.91 11.76 11.10
C ASP A 22 2.24 11.51 10.41
N VAL A 23 2.22 10.98 9.18
CA VAL A 23 3.42 10.76 8.37
C VAL A 23 4.14 12.09 8.10
N LEU A 24 3.42 13.14 7.70
CA LEU A 24 4.00 14.46 7.46
C LEU A 24 4.60 15.07 8.73
N THR A 25 3.95 14.88 9.88
CA THR A 25 4.43 15.39 11.17
C THR A 25 5.68 14.65 11.64
N ARG A 26 5.62 13.31 11.66
CA ARG A 26 6.66 12.42 12.15
C ARG A 26 7.94 12.47 11.32
N PHE A 27 7.79 12.63 10.00
CA PHE A 27 8.87 12.56 9.02
C PHE A 27 9.09 13.88 8.27
N ARG A 28 8.66 15.02 8.83
CA ARG A 28 8.74 16.36 8.21
C ARG A 28 10.06 16.71 7.55
N GLY A 29 11.19 16.23 8.09
CA GLY A 29 12.53 16.48 7.55
C GLY A 29 12.69 15.97 6.11
N TRP A 30 11.96 14.92 5.71
CA TRP A 30 12.04 14.36 4.37
C TRP A 30 11.39 15.24 3.30
N ALA A 31 10.54 16.19 3.66
CA ALA A 31 9.92 17.12 2.71
C ALA A 31 10.98 17.93 1.93
N ALA A 32 12.13 18.23 2.56
CA ALA A 32 13.25 18.90 1.92
C ALA A 32 13.94 18.04 0.83
N HIS A 33 13.66 16.74 0.78
CA HIS A 33 14.26 15.76 -0.14
C HIS A 33 13.33 15.29 -1.26
N LEU A 34 12.17 15.94 -1.41
CA LEU A 34 11.39 15.81 -2.63
C LEU A 34 12.24 16.24 -3.83
N SER A 35 12.11 15.56 -4.96
CA SER A 35 12.70 15.99 -6.22
C SER A 35 11.95 17.21 -6.78
N PRO A 36 12.54 17.96 -7.71
CA PRO A 36 11.81 19.00 -8.43
C PRO A 36 10.55 18.49 -9.12
N ASP A 37 10.56 17.25 -9.60
CA ASP A 37 9.40 16.63 -10.26
C ASP A 37 8.28 16.32 -9.26
N GLU A 38 8.62 15.75 -8.10
CA GLU A 38 7.64 15.50 -7.04
C GLU A 38 7.04 16.79 -6.52
N ARG A 39 7.82 17.86 -6.34
CA ARG A 39 7.30 19.17 -5.95
C ARG A 39 6.30 19.71 -6.97
N ARG A 40 6.67 19.72 -8.26
CA ARG A 40 5.75 20.17 -9.33
C ARG A 40 4.45 19.36 -9.35
N ARG A 41 4.53 18.04 -9.18
CA ARG A 41 3.34 17.17 -9.13
C ARG A 41 2.49 17.44 -7.89
N ALA A 42 3.12 17.60 -6.73
CA ALA A 42 2.43 17.96 -5.49
C ALA A 42 1.67 19.29 -5.64
N ASP A 43 2.31 20.30 -6.24
CA ASP A 43 1.73 21.63 -6.42
C ASP A 43 0.66 21.70 -7.54
N ALA A 44 0.55 20.65 -8.36
CA ALA A 44 -0.48 20.54 -9.41
C ALA A 44 -1.84 20.03 -8.89
N PHE A 45 -1.89 19.47 -7.67
CA PHE A 45 -3.16 19.04 -7.06
C PHE A 45 -4.02 20.24 -6.68
N SER A 46 -5.28 20.23 -7.11
CA SER A 46 -6.23 21.30 -6.76
C SER A 46 -6.69 21.23 -5.30
N ARG A 47 -6.75 20.02 -4.72
CA ARG A 47 -7.16 19.82 -3.33
C ARG A 47 -5.93 19.69 -2.42
N PRO A 48 -5.88 20.43 -1.30
CA PRO A 48 -4.79 20.29 -0.34
C PRO A 48 -4.60 18.87 0.20
N SER A 49 -5.70 18.14 0.44
CA SER A 49 -5.67 16.75 0.91
C SER A 49 -4.94 15.82 -0.07
N ASP A 50 -5.21 15.95 -1.37
CA ASP A 50 -4.61 15.09 -2.39
C ASP A 50 -3.10 15.36 -2.50
N ARG A 51 -2.70 16.64 -2.31
CA ARG A 51 -1.30 17.04 -2.21
C ARG A 51 -0.62 16.44 -0.99
N GLU A 52 -1.28 16.47 0.17
CA GLU A 52 -0.74 15.90 1.41
C GLU A 52 -0.57 14.39 1.30
N ASP A 53 -1.57 13.67 0.79
CA ASP A 53 -1.52 12.23 0.52
C ASP A 53 -0.37 11.88 -0.42
N TYR A 54 -0.21 12.63 -1.51
CA TYR A 54 0.90 12.45 -2.44
C TYR A 54 2.26 12.63 -1.77
N VAL A 55 2.47 13.72 -1.04
CA VAL A 55 3.75 14.01 -0.37
C VAL A 55 4.04 12.97 0.72
N ALA A 56 3.04 12.63 1.53
CA ALA A 56 3.17 11.67 2.61
C ALA A 56 3.55 10.28 2.07
N ALA A 57 2.90 9.79 1.00
CA ALA A 57 3.26 8.53 0.37
C ALA A 57 4.72 8.53 -0.13
N HIS A 58 5.18 9.59 -0.80
CA HIS A 58 6.56 9.70 -1.30
C HIS A 58 7.61 9.79 -0.19
N ILE A 59 7.27 10.42 0.94
CA ILE A 59 8.11 10.40 2.15
C ILE A 59 8.17 8.98 2.70
N LEU A 60 7.04 8.30 2.79
CA LEU A 60 6.94 6.97 3.39
C LEU A 60 7.73 5.91 2.61
N ALA A 61 7.77 5.99 1.27
CA ALA A 61 8.66 5.13 0.47
C ALA A 61 10.14 5.37 0.77
N ARG A 62 10.56 6.62 0.98
CA ARG A 62 11.95 6.93 1.34
C ARG A 62 12.31 6.39 2.71
N VAL A 63 11.39 6.50 3.67
CA VAL A 63 11.56 5.92 5.01
C VAL A 63 11.65 4.40 4.93
N ALA A 64 10.75 3.74 4.18
CA ALA A 64 10.81 2.29 3.98
C ALA A 64 12.14 1.85 3.35
N ALA A 65 12.62 2.56 2.33
CA ALA A 65 13.91 2.29 1.70
C ALA A 65 15.11 2.55 2.62
N ALA A 66 15.07 3.62 3.43
CA ALA A 66 16.09 3.91 4.43
C ALA A 66 16.17 2.77 5.47
N ARG A 67 15.03 2.31 5.99
CA ARG A 67 14.98 1.19 6.94
C ARG A 67 15.52 -0.11 6.36
N ILE A 68 15.09 -0.47 5.15
CA ILE A 68 15.55 -1.71 4.48
C ILE A 68 17.07 -1.71 4.23
N THR A 69 17.66 -0.52 4.03
CA THR A 69 19.11 -0.37 3.86
C THR A 69 19.87 -0.11 5.17
N GLY A 70 19.22 -0.29 6.32
CA GLY A 70 19.82 -0.14 7.65
C GLY A 70 20.16 1.32 8.01
N ARG A 71 19.50 2.30 7.39
CA ARG A 71 19.66 3.73 7.67
C ARG A 71 18.55 4.23 8.61
N PRO A 72 18.83 5.29 9.39
CA PRO A 72 17.80 5.94 10.21
C PRO A 72 16.65 6.51 9.38
N ASP A 73 15.47 6.58 10.00
CA ASP A 73 14.29 7.24 9.42
C ASP A 73 14.39 8.77 9.43
N THR A 74 15.44 9.33 10.03
CA THR A 74 15.75 10.75 9.94
C THR A 74 16.65 11.00 8.74
N PRO A 75 16.33 11.98 7.88
CA PRO A 75 17.14 12.24 6.70
C PRO A 75 18.51 12.78 7.10
N GLY A 76 19.56 12.11 6.64
CA GLY A 76 20.95 12.56 6.74
C GLY A 76 21.57 12.77 5.35
N PRO A 77 22.91 12.83 5.24
CA PRO A 77 23.58 13.01 3.95
C PRO A 77 23.17 11.98 2.89
N ALA A 78 22.82 10.76 3.30
CA ALA A 78 22.38 9.68 2.42
C ALA A 78 20.94 9.85 1.88
N ALA A 79 20.14 10.78 2.42
CA ALA A 79 18.75 10.98 1.98
C ALA A 79 18.64 11.28 0.47
N ARG A 80 19.66 11.95 -0.10
CA ARG A 80 19.77 12.22 -1.54
C ARG A 80 19.88 10.96 -2.43
N THR A 81 20.13 9.79 -1.84
CA THR A 81 20.18 8.52 -2.58
C THR A 81 18.79 7.88 -2.73
N TYR A 82 17.81 8.28 -1.92
CA TYR A 82 16.44 7.76 -2.00
C TYR A 82 15.54 8.63 -2.90
N VAL A 83 16.08 9.15 -4.00
CA VAL A 83 15.27 9.91 -4.96
C VAL A 83 14.34 8.95 -5.71
N LEU A 84 13.04 9.21 -5.64
CA LEU A 84 12.04 8.46 -6.40
C LEU A 84 11.94 9.02 -7.82
N VAL A 85 11.93 8.12 -8.81
CA VAL A 85 11.61 8.44 -10.20
C VAL A 85 10.43 7.58 -10.60
N GLN A 86 9.39 8.21 -11.16
CA GLN A 86 8.19 7.52 -11.62
C GLN A 86 7.88 7.94 -13.06
N ARG A 87 8.24 7.09 -14.02
CA ARG A 87 7.98 7.31 -15.44
C ARG A 87 7.58 6.00 -16.10
N CYS A 88 6.51 6.03 -16.90
CA CYS A 88 6.09 4.89 -17.70
C CYS A 88 7.14 4.61 -18.76
N GLU A 89 7.55 3.34 -18.88
CA GLU A 89 8.54 2.91 -19.87
C GLU A 89 8.00 2.91 -21.30
N GLN A 90 6.66 2.88 -21.46
CA GLN A 90 5.99 2.86 -22.77
C GLN A 90 5.70 4.27 -23.28
N CYS A 91 5.07 5.12 -22.47
CA CYS A 91 4.62 6.45 -22.91
C CYS A 91 5.41 7.63 -22.30
N GLY A 92 6.31 7.37 -21.35
CA GLY A 92 7.07 8.41 -20.64
C GLY A 92 6.29 9.20 -19.59
N GLY A 93 4.98 8.95 -19.45
CA GLY A 93 4.07 9.62 -18.51
C GLY A 93 4.29 9.26 -17.04
N ALA A 94 3.58 9.92 -16.12
CA ALA A 94 3.80 9.82 -14.67
C ALA A 94 3.20 8.56 -14.00
N HIS A 95 2.61 7.64 -14.77
CA HIS A 95 1.93 6.44 -14.27
C HIS A 95 2.82 5.18 -14.25
N GLY A 96 4.14 5.34 -14.39
CA GLY A 96 5.07 4.21 -14.29
C GLY A 96 5.19 3.67 -12.87
N ARG A 97 5.93 2.56 -12.72
CA ARG A 97 6.31 2.07 -11.38
C ARG A 97 7.38 2.99 -10.80
N PRO A 98 7.28 3.40 -9.52
CA PRO A 98 8.32 4.17 -8.88
C PRO A 98 9.59 3.32 -8.74
N ARG A 99 10.76 3.96 -8.91
CA ARG A 99 12.08 3.33 -8.75
C ARG A 99 13.03 4.24 -8.00
N LEU A 100 14.04 3.64 -7.39
CA LEU A 100 15.14 4.32 -6.70
C LEU A 100 16.43 4.17 -7.53
N PRO A 101 16.82 5.15 -8.37
CA PRO A 101 17.94 4.96 -9.31
C PRO A 101 19.28 4.63 -8.63
N ALA A 102 19.53 5.14 -7.42
CA ALA A 102 20.75 4.83 -6.67
C ALA A 102 20.71 3.46 -5.95
N HIS A 103 19.55 2.79 -5.95
CA HIS A 103 19.32 1.50 -5.30
C HIS A 103 18.58 0.55 -6.25
N PRO A 104 19.18 0.12 -7.38
CA PRO A 104 18.49 -0.66 -8.41
C PRO A 104 18.04 -2.05 -7.96
N GLY A 105 18.58 -2.58 -6.86
CA GLY A 105 18.13 -3.83 -6.23
C GLY A 105 16.92 -3.67 -5.30
N LEU A 106 16.44 -2.45 -5.08
CA LEU A 106 15.24 -2.18 -4.29
C LEU A 106 14.05 -1.90 -5.20
N HIS A 107 12.93 -2.52 -4.84
CA HIS A 107 11.64 -2.27 -5.44
C HIS A 107 10.80 -1.46 -4.46
N VAL A 108 10.02 -0.51 -4.98
CA VAL A 108 9.14 0.33 -4.17
C VAL A 108 7.74 0.37 -4.75
N SER A 109 6.76 0.50 -3.88
CA SER A 109 5.36 0.68 -4.26
C SER A 109 4.69 1.66 -3.29
N LEU A 110 3.69 2.39 -3.79
CA LEU A 110 3.01 3.46 -3.08
C LEU A 110 1.50 3.34 -3.29
N SER A 111 0.72 3.70 -2.28
CA SER A 111 -0.73 3.84 -2.39
C SER A 111 -1.21 4.90 -1.42
N HIS A 112 -2.31 5.57 -1.74
CA HIS A 112 -2.94 6.53 -0.86
C HIS A 112 -4.45 6.59 -1.13
N THR A 113 -5.21 6.89 -0.10
CA THR A 113 -6.67 6.94 -0.12
C THR A 113 -7.15 7.86 1.01
N ARG A 114 -7.90 8.91 0.66
CA ARG A 114 -8.63 9.80 1.59
C ARG A 114 -7.93 10.10 2.93
N GLY A 115 -6.72 10.65 2.93
CA GLY A 115 -6.01 11.01 4.17
C GLY A 115 -5.22 9.87 4.83
N ALA A 116 -5.11 8.72 4.17
CA ALA A 116 -4.27 7.60 4.56
C ALA A 116 -3.29 7.23 3.44
N VAL A 117 -2.08 6.84 3.82
CA VAL A 117 -1.00 6.48 2.89
C VAL A 117 -0.38 5.14 3.26
N ALA A 118 0.13 4.45 2.25
CA ALA A 118 0.93 3.25 2.41
C ALA A 118 2.09 3.24 1.41
N ALA A 119 3.23 2.72 1.85
CA ALA A 119 4.41 2.56 1.00
C ALA A 119 5.14 1.27 1.38
N ALA A 120 5.70 0.59 0.38
CA ALA A 120 6.50 -0.60 0.60
C ALA A 120 7.85 -0.49 -0.11
N CYS A 121 8.87 -1.09 0.51
CA CYS A 121 10.18 -1.30 -0.09
C CYS A 121 10.65 -2.73 0.18
N ALA A 122 11.23 -3.41 -0.82
CA ALA A 122 11.72 -4.77 -0.71
C ALA A 122 12.91 -5.02 -1.65
N ILE A 123 13.67 -6.08 -1.40
CA ILE A 123 14.77 -6.55 -2.27
C ILE A 123 14.28 -7.42 -3.45
N ALA A 124 12.97 -7.59 -3.57
CA ALA A 124 12.27 -8.29 -4.65
C ALA A 124 11.06 -7.44 -5.07
N PRO A 125 10.45 -7.67 -6.24
CA PRO A 125 9.26 -6.94 -6.66
C PRO A 125 8.22 -6.84 -5.55
N VAL A 126 7.70 -5.64 -5.32
CA VAL A 126 6.67 -5.37 -4.31
C VAL A 126 5.57 -4.49 -4.89
N GLY A 127 4.33 -4.76 -4.50
CA GLY A 127 3.15 -3.95 -4.82
C GLY A 127 2.32 -3.74 -3.56
N ILE A 128 1.87 -2.52 -3.30
CA ILE A 128 1.04 -2.19 -2.14
C ILE A 128 -0.20 -1.41 -2.57
N ASP A 129 -1.33 -1.75 -1.97
CA ASP A 129 -2.58 -1.04 -2.16
C ASP A 129 -3.28 -0.82 -0.82
N VAL A 130 -3.98 0.31 -0.69
CA VAL A 130 -4.74 0.70 0.50
C VAL A 130 -5.97 1.45 0.05
N GLU A 131 -7.14 1.08 0.60
CA GLU A 131 -8.41 1.71 0.31
C GLU A 131 -9.19 2.08 1.56
N HIS A 132 -9.79 3.27 1.52
CA HIS A 132 -10.69 3.75 2.55
C HIS A 132 -12.04 3.04 2.44
N TRP A 133 -12.70 2.78 3.57
CA TRP A 133 -13.97 2.06 3.60
C TRP A 133 -15.07 2.76 2.82
N ASP A 134 -15.01 4.09 2.74
CA ASP A 134 -15.98 4.91 2.01
C ASP A 134 -15.99 4.66 0.50
N GLU A 135 -14.92 4.10 -0.07
CA GLU A 135 -14.86 3.69 -1.48
C GLU A 135 -15.86 2.55 -1.79
N ALA A 136 -16.31 1.82 -0.76
CA ALA A 136 -17.27 0.73 -0.89
C ALA A 136 -18.66 1.06 -0.31
N LEU A 137 -18.93 2.33 -0.01
CA LEU A 137 -20.20 2.76 0.61
C LEU A 137 -21.29 3.17 -0.39
N ALA A 138 -21.03 3.17 -1.70
CA ALA A 138 -22.08 3.49 -2.67
C ALA A 138 -22.98 2.26 -2.95
N PRO A 139 -24.31 2.37 -2.74
CA PRO A 139 -25.24 1.23 -2.73
C PRO A 139 -25.41 0.50 -4.07
N ASP A 140 -25.05 1.13 -5.19
CA ASP A 140 -25.20 0.59 -6.56
C ASP A 140 -23.86 0.39 -7.29
N VAL A 141 -22.76 0.22 -6.53
CA VAL A 141 -21.42 0.09 -7.10
C VAL A 141 -21.32 -1.20 -7.91
N ASP A 142 -21.15 -1.05 -9.23
CA ASP A 142 -20.49 -2.08 -10.04
C ASP A 142 -19.21 -2.46 -9.29
N LEU A 143 -19.04 -3.74 -8.99
CA LEU A 143 -17.88 -4.26 -8.27
C LEU A 143 -16.85 -4.69 -9.33
N PRO A 144 -16.00 -3.77 -9.83
CA PRO A 144 -15.07 -4.06 -10.91
C PRO A 144 -14.05 -5.10 -10.47
N GLY A 145 -13.41 -5.69 -11.48
CA GLY A 145 -12.31 -6.63 -11.27
C GLY A 145 -12.74 -8.00 -10.76
N LEU A 146 -14.03 -8.26 -10.50
CA LEU A 146 -14.50 -9.55 -10.01
C LEU A 146 -14.77 -10.57 -11.14
N ASN A 147 -14.36 -11.81 -10.90
CA ASN A 147 -14.80 -12.97 -11.67
C ASN A 147 -16.09 -13.59 -11.11
N GLU A 148 -16.67 -14.56 -11.82
CA GLU A 148 -17.94 -15.20 -11.44
C GLU A 148 -17.89 -15.91 -10.07
N ARG A 149 -16.79 -16.59 -9.74
CA ARG A 149 -16.64 -17.28 -8.46
C ARG A 149 -16.55 -16.31 -7.29
N GLU A 150 -15.85 -15.19 -7.49
CA GLU A 150 -15.76 -14.12 -6.50
C GLU A 150 -17.11 -13.44 -6.30
N ARG A 151 -17.86 -13.16 -7.37
CA ARG A 151 -19.25 -12.65 -7.28
C ARG A 151 -20.14 -13.60 -6.48
N LYS A 152 -20.07 -14.91 -6.78
CA LYS A 152 -20.81 -15.95 -6.05
C LYS A 152 -20.42 -15.99 -4.57
N ARG A 153 -19.13 -15.97 -4.24
CA ARG A 153 -18.66 -16.00 -2.85
C ARG A 153 -19.03 -14.73 -2.09
N LEU A 154 -18.94 -13.56 -2.72
CA LEU A 154 -19.43 -12.29 -2.14
C LEU A 154 -20.95 -12.32 -1.92
N GLY A 155 -21.70 -13.02 -2.78
CA GLY A 155 -23.15 -13.25 -2.64
C GLY A 155 -23.55 -13.95 -1.35
N ALA A 156 -22.63 -14.67 -0.69
CA ALA A 156 -22.88 -15.32 0.58
C ALA A 156 -22.75 -14.39 1.80
N PHE A 157 -22.15 -13.21 1.64
CA PHE A 157 -22.02 -12.24 2.73
C PHE A 157 -23.33 -11.50 2.95
N ALA A 158 -23.63 -11.18 4.21
CA ALA A 158 -24.79 -10.38 4.54
C ALA A 158 -24.73 -9.00 3.86
N SER A 159 -25.79 -8.64 3.15
CA SER A 159 -26.00 -7.32 2.55
C SER A 159 -26.51 -6.28 3.56
N SER A 160 -26.23 -6.50 4.87
CA SER A 160 -26.63 -5.58 5.94
C SER A 160 -26.27 -4.15 5.57
N ALA A 161 -27.17 -3.20 5.81
CA ALA A 161 -26.95 -1.81 5.45
C ALA A 161 -25.61 -1.31 6.05
N CYS A 162 -24.83 -0.63 5.22
CA CYS A 162 -23.69 0.12 5.71
C CYS A 162 -24.20 1.14 6.75
N THR A 163 -23.46 1.30 7.84
CA THR A 163 -23.69 2.42 8.76
C THR A 163 -22.71 3.54 8.39
N HIS A 164 -22.96 4.78 8.83
CA HIS A 164 -21.98 5.86 8.68
C HIS A 164 -20.58 5.47 9.19
N HIS A 165 -20.52 4.56 10.16
CA HIS A 165 -19.28 4.19 10.83
C HIS A 165 -18.66 2.87 10.34
N ALA A 166 -19.35 2.07 9.52
CA ALA A 166 -18.83 0.77 9.10
C ALA A 166 -19.38 0.32 7.73
N PRO A 167 -18.51 -0.17 6.82
CA PRO A 167 -18.93 -0.82 5.59
C PRO A 167 -19.67 -2.13 5.91
N SER A 168 -20.56 -2.55 5.02
CA SER A 168 -21.17 -3.89 5.12
C SER A 168 -20.10 -4.98 5.02
N PRO A 169 -20.34 -6.19 5.57
CA PRO A 169 -19.42 -7.31 5.41
C PRO A 169 -19.09 -7.61 3.95
N ARG A 170 -20.08 -7.49 3.06
CA ARG A 170 -19.92 -7.64 1.61
C ARG A 170 -19.00 -6.58 1.01
N ALA A 171 -19.21 -5.31 1.36
CA ALA A 171 -18.40 -4.19 0.88
C ALA A 171 -16.94 -4.33 1.33
N LEU A 172 -16.71 -4.70 2.60
CA LEU A 172 -15.36 -4.89 3.12
C LEU A 172 -14.65 -6.11 2.49
N ALA A 173 -15.39 -7.19 2.23
CA ALA A 173 -14.87 -8.35 1.52
C ALA A 173 -14.46 -8.01 0.08
N TRP A 174 -15.25 -7.17 -0.61
CA TRP A 174 -14.88 -6.66 -1.94
C TRP A 174 -13.62 -5.79 -1.89
N LEU A 175 -13.53 -4.81 -0.99
CA LEU A 175 -12.33 -3.96 -0.85
C LEU A 175 -11.06 -4.81 -0.62
N ARG A 176 -11.18 -5.92 0.09
CA ARG A 176 -10.05 -6.84 0.25
C ARG A 176 -9.66 -7.55 -1.04
N LEU A 177 -10.62 -7.99 -1.84
CA LEU A 177 -10.32 -8.53 -3.16
C LEU A 177 -9.68 -7.46 -4.06
N TRP A 178 -10.23 -6.25 -4.03
CA TRP A 178 -9.72 -5.11 -4.77
C TRP A 178 -8.27 -4.81 -4.41
N THR A 179 -7.97 -4.55 -3.13
CA THR A 179 -6.60 -4.23 -2.69
C THR A 179 -5.61 -5.35 -2.98
N ARG A 180 -6.02 -6.62 -2.89
CA ARG A 180 -5.18 -7.75 -3.31
C ARG A 180 -4.86 -7.68 -4.80
N LYS A 181 -5.87 -7.49 -5.65
CA LYS A 181 -5.69 -7.44 -7.11
C LYS A 181 -4.87 -6.22 -7.54
N GLU A 182 -5.13 -5.05 -6.98
CA GLU A 182 -4.32 -3.84 -7.23
C GLU A 182 -2.88 -4.02 -6.74
N SER A 183 -2.65 -4.66 -5.59
CA SER A 183 -1.29 -4.98 -5.15
C SER A 183 -0.58 -5.95 -6.12
N LEU A 184 -1.32 -6.89 -6.74
CA LEU A 184 -0.80 -7.78 -7.80
C LEU A 184 -0.48 -7.03 -9.09
N ILE A 185 -1.27 -6.02 -9.47
CA ILE A 185 -0.96 -5.15 -10.62
C ILE A 185 0.31 -4.35 -10.33
N LYS A 186 0.40 -3.75 -9.14
CA LYS A 186 1.51 -2.89 -8.73
C LYS A 186 2.83 -3.65 -8.61
N VAL A 187 2.81 -4.92 -8.15
CA VAL A 187 4.00 -5.80 -8.14
C VAL A 187 4.36 -6.31 -9.54
N GLY A 188 3.41 -6.27 -10.48
CA GLY A 188 3.58 -6.77 -11.85
C GLY A 188 3.28 -8.26 -12.03
N GLY A 189 2.46 -8.84 -11.15
CA GLY A 189 1.94 -10.18 -11.32
C GLY A 189 0.77 -10.27 -12.32
N THR A 190 0.19 -9.15 -12.72
CA THR A 190 -0.92 -9.03 -13.67
C THR A 190 -1.04 -7.62 -14.23
N THR A 191 -1.95 -7.40 -15.17
CA THR A 191 -2.38 -6.09 -15.65
C THR A 191 -3.81 -5.74 -15.21
N LEU A 192 -4.22 -4.49 -15.42
CA LEU A 192 -5.59 -4.03 -15.15
C LEU A 192 -6.61 -4.78 -16.01
N ASP A 193 -6.30 -5.01 -17.29
CA ASP A 193 -7.18 -5.71 -18.24
C ASP A 193 -7.36 -7.19 -17.87
N GLU A 194 -6.32 -7.82 -17.32
CA GLU A 194 -6.31 -9.22 -16.90
C GLU A 194 -6.83 -9.42 -15.47
N MET A 195 -7.11 -8.35 -14.73
CA MET A 195 -7.49 -8.39 -13.31
C MET A 195 -8.67 -9.34 -13.04
N SER A 196 -9.67 -9.34 -13.93
CA SER A 196 -10.85 -10.20 -13.82
C SER A 196 -10.57 -11.69 -14.07
N GLY A 197 -9.41 -12.04 -14.64
CA GLY A 197 -8.97 -13.42 -14.81
C GLY A 197 -8.39 -14.06 -13.55
N ILE A 198 -8.01 -13.26 -12.54
CA ILE A 198 -7.46 -13.76 -11.29
C ILE A 198 -8.58 -14.23 -10.37
N ASP A 199 -8.42 -15.44 -9.83
CA ASP A 199 -9.33 -16.03 -8.84
C ASP A 199 -8.73 -16.03 -7.44
N LEU A 200 -9.16 -15.07 -6.61
CA LEU A 200 -8.82 -15.00 -5.19
C LEU A 200 -9.97 -15.49 -4.30
N SER A 201 -11.00 -16.10 -4.89
CA SER A 201 -12.18 -16.58 -4.17
C SER A 201 -11.92 -17.76 -3.25
N ALA A 202 -10.70 -18.31 -3.16
CA ALA A 202 -10.31 -19.29 -2.15
C ALA A 202 -9.76 -18.61 -0.88
N LEU A 203 -9.21 -17.39 -1.00
CA LEU A 203 -8.55 -16.71 0.11
C LEU A 203 -9.54 -16.27 1.19
N PRO A 204 -9.11 -16.16 2.47
CA PRO A 204 -9.96 -15.66 3.53
C PRO A 204 -10.42 -14.21 3.26
N MET A 205 -11.73 -13.95 3.30
CA MET A 205 -12.30 -12.59 3.14
C MET A 205 -12.86 -12.00 4.44
N SER A 206 -12.84 -12.76 5.53
CA SER A 206 -13.14 -12.40 6.93
C SER A 206 -14.49 -11.72 7.21
N GLU A 207 -15.28 -12.33 8.09
CA GLU A 207 -16.42 -11.73 8.79
C GLU A 207 -16.04 -11.22 10.19
N ALA A 208 -14.74 -11.25 10.55
CA ALA A 208 -14.27 -10.94 11.89
C ALA A 208 -14.71 -9.54 12.34
N PRO A 209 -14.91 -9.30 13.64
CA PRO A 209 -15.29 -7.99 14.13
C PRO A 209 -14.27 -6.93 13.69
N LEU A 210 -14.77 -5.72 13.40
CA LEU A 210 -14.00 -4.56 12.95
C LEU A 210 -12.99 -4.14 14.03
N ARG A 211 -11.83 -4.80 14.01
CA ARG A 211 -10.67 -4.52 14.86
C ARG A 211 -9.42 -4.48 13.99
N ALA A 212 -8.36 -3.87 14.50
CA ALA A 212 -7.07 -3.90 13.82
C ALA A 212 -6.54 -5.34 13.73
N TRP A 213 -6.10 -5.76 12.55
CA TRP A 213 -5.45 -7.06 12.35
C TRP A 213 -4.60 -7.08 11.08
N GLN A 214 -3.67 -8.03 11.03
CA GLN A 214 -2.90 -8.37 9.84
C GLN A 214 -3.02 -9.88 9.58
N ARG A 215 -2.99 -10.28 8.30
CA ARG A 215 -3.05 -11.69 7.91
C ARG A 215 -2.15 -11.94 6.72
N ARG A 216 -1.28 -12.95 6.85
CA ARG A 216 -0.51 -13.48 5.73
C ARG A 216 -1.33 -14.49 4.95
N VAL A 217 -1.36 -14.34 3.64
CA VAL A 217 -1.94 -15.29 2.68
C VAL A 217 -0.99 -15.42 1.49
N ALA A 218 -1.26 -16.36 0.59
CA ALA A 218 -0.46 -16.53 -0.62
C ALA A 218 -1.35 -16.90 -1.81
N HIS A 219 -0.95 -16.47 -3.00
CA HIS A 219 -1.58 -16.84 -4.26
C HIS A 219 -0.50 -17.06 -5.33
N GLY A 220 -0.38 -18.30 -5.80
CA GLY A 220 0.71 -18.70 -6.69
C GLY A 220 2.07 -18.44 -6.04
N VAL A 221 2.91 -17.64 -6.70
CA VAL A 221 4.25 -17.25 -6.22
C VAL A 221 4.25 -16.03 -5.28
N TRP A 222 3.10 -15.39 -5.10
CA TRP A 222 3.00 -14.13 -4.36
C TRP A 222 2.62 -14.37 -2.90
N ALA A 223 3.50 -13.98 -2.00
CA ALA A 223 3.17 -13.79 -0.59
C ALA A 223 2.44 -12.45 -0.43
N MET A 224 1.37 -12.45 0.34
CA MET A 224 0.56 -11.27 0.61
C MET A 224 0.41 -11.07 2.12
N THR A 225 0.41 -9.81 2.55
CA THR A 225 -0.02 -9.43 3.90
C THR A 225 -1.19 -8.46 3.76
N ASP A 226 -2.38 -8.92 4.13
CA ASP A 226 -3.56 -8.06 4.24
C ASP A 226 -3.56 -7.38 5.61
N TRP A 227 -4.11 -6.18 5.70
CA TRP A 227 -4.44 -5.54 6.97
C TRP A 227 -5.79 -4.83 6.96
N LEU A 228 -6.34 -4.66 8.14
CA LEU A 228 -7.52 -3.84 8.42
C LEU A 228 -7.17 -2.88 9.56
N ASP A 229 -7.50 -1.60 9.41
CA ASP A 229 -7.33 -0.60 10.45
C ASP A 229 -8.61 0.24 10.61
N PRO A 230 -9.46 -0.08 11.60
CA PRO A 230 -10.67 0.68 11.88
C PRO A 230 -10.48 2.12 12.29
N ALA A 231 -9.35 2.46 12.93
CA ALA A 231 -9.11 3.82 13.39
C ALA A 231 -8.85 4.76 12.20
N LEU A 232 -8.19 4.24 11.16
CA LEU A 232 -7.99 4.94 9.88
C LEU A 232 -9.09 4.65 8.86
N ARG A 233 -10.02 3.73 9.17
CA ARG A 233 -11.07 3.23 8.26
C ARG A 233 -10.50 2.75 6.92
N VAL A 234 -9.39 2.00 6.97
CA VAL A 234 -8.75 1.44 5.76
C VAL A 234 -8.64 -0.07 5.81
N THR A 235 -8.55 -0.67 4.63
CA THR A 235 -7.99 -2.02 4.44
C THR A 235 -6.92 -1.92 3.35
N GLY A 236 -5.89 -2.76 3.43
CA GLY A 236 -4.87 -2.78 2.40
C GLY A 236 -4.21 -4.13 2.28
N THR A 237 -3.43 -4.27 1.21
CA THR A 237 -2.66 -5.47 0.90
C THR A 237 -1.30 -5.08 0.36
N VAL A 238 -0.26 -5.77 0.82
CA VAL A 238 1.06 -5.76 0.17
C VAL A 238 1.38 -7.14 -0.37
N SER A 239 1.88 -7.20 -1.61
CA SER A 239 2.25 -8.40 -2.34
C SER A 239 3.73 -8.36 -2.72
N SER A 240 4.44 -9.46 -2.53
CA SER A 240 5.83 -9.65 -3.00
C SER A 240 6.17 -11.13 -3.18
N ALA A 241 7.25 -11.43 -3.88
CA ALA A 241 7.79 -12.80 -3.97
C ALA A 241 8.41 -13.26 -2.63
N GLY A 242 8.67 -12.33 -1.70
CA GLY A 242 9.13 -12.60 -0.34
C GLY A 242 8.16 -12.07 0.71
N GLY A 243 8.43 -12.36 1.99
CA GLY A 243 7.65 -11.82 3.09
C GLY A 243 7.83 -10.31 3.23
N VAL A 244 6.74 -9.59 3.51
CA VAL A 244 6.77 -8.15 3.81
C VAL A 244 6.14 -7.93 5.18
N SER A 245 6.89 -7.30 6.10
CA SER A 245 6.32 -6.83 7.38
C SER A 245 5.48 -5.59 7.12
N VAL A 246 4.38 -5.42 7.85
CA VAL A 246 3.51 -4.25 7.75
C VAL A 246 3.52 -3.54 9.10
N GLU A 247 3.87 -2.26 9.11
CA GLU A 247 3.94 -1.44 10.32
C GLU A 247 3.08 -0.19 10.16
N ARG A 248 2.34 0.15 11.21
CA ARG A 248 1.59 1.40 11.30
C ARG A 248 2.52 2.50 11.77
N ILE A 249 2.43 3.68 11.15
CA ILE A 249 3.03 4.92 11.60
C ILE A 249 1.99 5.71 12.36
N ASP A 250 2.33 6.06 13.59
CA ASP A 250 1.61 7.04 14.41
C ASP A 250 2.47 8.32 14.52
N ALA A 251 1.83 9.42 14.95
CA ALA A 251 2.45 10.75 15.06
C ALA A 251 3.69 10.80 15.98
#